data_AF-A0A957R933-F1
#
_entry.id   AF-A0A957R933-F1
#
_cell.length_a   1.000
_cell.length_b   1.000
_cell.length_c   1.000
_cell.angle_alpha   90.00
_cell.angle_beta   90.00
_cell.angle_gamma   90.00
#
_symmetry.space_group_name_H-M   'P 1'
#
loop_
_entity.id
_entity.type
_entity.pdbx_description
1 polymer ?
#
loop_
_entity_poly.entity_id
_entity_poly.type
_entity_poly.pdbx_seq_one_letter_code
_entity_poly.pdbx_strand_id
1 'polypeptide(L)'
;NPANLHPLPPAESSAKYVELMGGADAVLTAAKAAYARGEYRWVAELVNHLVFADPTNQEALYLQADTLEQLGYQAEAGPWRNFYLTGAEELRNGVNTDKGSYSKGSIQVLSAISLDQLFDFLAIHLSARRAEGQNIILNWVVADKSETAWTQLENSVVNHTLSEQNPSAAATITIDTATLAGIIQGDTTAQIEIDKGKITITGDILKVIEFFAMFETFDTNFNIVTP
;
A
#
# COMPACT_ATOMS: atom_id res chain seq x y z
N ASN A 1 -12.73 -20.25 -17.04
CA ASN A 1 -13.91 -19.65 -17.69
C ASN A 1 -13.56 -18.20 -18.04
N PRO A 2 -13.58 -17.76 -19.32
CA PRO A 2 -13.23 -16.39 -19.73
C PRO A 2 -14.05 -15.27 -19.10
N ALA A 3 -15.22 -15.57 -18.50
CA ALA A 3 -16.02 -14.61 -17.74
C ALA A 3 -15.24 -13.90 -16.61
N ASN A 4 -14.15 -14.50 -16.13
CA ASN A 4 -13.31 -13.95 -15.06
C ASN A 4 -12.03 -13.25 -15.57
N LEU A 5 -11.89 -13.00 -16.88
CA LEU A 5 -10.67 -12.42 -17.46
C LEU A 5 -10.52 -10.92 -17.17
N HIS A 6 -11.62 -10.18 -17.23
CA HIS A 6 -11.65 -8.74 -17.00
C HIS A 6 -12.92 -8.37 -16.21
N PRO A 7 -13.01 -8.82 -14.94
CA PRO A 7 -14.16 -8.50 -14.11
C PRO A 7 -14.19 -7.00 -13.81
N LEU A 8 -15.39 -6.45 -13.61
CA LEU A 8 -15.54 -5.11 -13.05
C LEU A 8 -14.91 -5.05 -11.66
N PRO A 9 -14.40 -3.89 -11.22
CA PRO A 9 -13.98 -3.68 -9.84
C PRO A 9 -15.08 -4.09 -8.84
N PRO A 10 -14.73 -4.54 -7.63
CA PRO A 10 -15.69 -5.03 -6.65
C PRO A 10 -16.81 -4.04 -6.32
N ALA A 11 -16.52 -2.75 -6.12
CA ALA A 11 -17.55 -1.74 -5.83
C ALA A 11 -18.54 -1.57 -7.00
N GLU A 12 -18.04 -1.48 -8.23
CA GLU A 12 -18.86 -1.31 -9.44
C GLU A 12 -19.75 -2.52 -9.72
N SER A 13 -19.20 -3.73 -9.58
CA SER A 13 -19.98 -4.96 -9.76
C SER A 13 -20.99 -5.17 -8.64
N SER A 14 -20.62 -4.85 -7.40
CA SER A 14 -21.49 -5.02 -6.23
C SER A 14 -22.73 -4.14 -6.30
N ALA A 15 -22.60 -2.89 -6.76
CA ALA A 15 -23.76 -2.02 -7.01
C ALA A 15 -24.77 -2.66 -7.99
N LYS A 16 -24.27 -3.29 -9.07
CA LYS A 16 -25.12 -4.00 -10.05
C LYS A 16 -25.76 -5.25 -9.46
N TYR A 17 -25.04 -6.02 -8.63
CA TYR A 17 -25.62 -7.17 -7.94
C TYR A 17 -26.75 -6.76 -7.01
N VAL A 18 -26.55 -5.73 -6.19
CA VAL A 18 -27.58 -5.23 -5.27
C VAL A 18 -28.81 -4.75 -6.03
N GLU A 19 -28.65 -4.03 -7.14
CA GLU A 19 -29.76 -3.61 -8.01
C GLU A 19 -30.56 -4.84 -8.51
N LEU A 20 -29.88 -5.86 -9.05
CA LEU A 20 -30.51 -7.07 -9.57
C LEU A 20 -31.17 -7.93 -8.49
N MET A 21 -30.67 -7.87 -7.25
CA MET A 21 -31.24 -8.57 -6.10
C MET A 21 -32.47 -7.87 -5.49
N GLY A 22 -32.85 -6.71 -6.02
CA GLY A 22 -34.01 -5.95 -5.55
C GLY A 22 -33.71 -4.88 -4.49
N GLY A 23 -32.44 -4.44 -4.40
CA GLY A 23 -32.00 -3.39 -3.47
C GLY A 23 -31.55 -3.91 -2.10
N ALA A 24 -31.07 -2.99 -1.26
CA ALA A 24 -30.46 -3.29 0.03
C ALA A 24 -31.37 -4.11 0.97
N ASP A 25 -32.64 -3.72 1.10
CA ASP A 25 -33.60 -4.39 2.00
C ASP A 25 -33.87 -5.86 1.60
N ALA A 26 -33.94 -6.13 0.29
CA ALA A 26 -34.14 -7.47 -0.24
C ALA A 26 -32.91 -8.36 0.05
N VAL A 27 -31.71 -7.81 -0.14
CA VAL A 27 -30.44 -8.48 0.17
C VAL A 27 -30.37 -8.80 1.67
N LEU A 28 -30.63 -7.83 2.55
CA LEU A 28 -30.61 -8.04 4.00
C LEU A 28 -31.64 -9.08 4.45
N THR A 29 -32.84 -9.05 3.88
CA THR A 29 -33.89 -10.04 4.18
C THR A 29 -33.44 -11.45 3.81
N ALA A 30 -32.92 -11.64 2.61
CA ALA A 30 -32.41 -12.93 2.15
C ALA A 30 -31.21 -13.41 2.98
N ALA A 31 -30.28 -12.50 3.28
CA ALA A 31 -29.09 -12.76 4.06
C ALA A 31 -29.42 -13.19 5.50
N LYS A 32 -30.34 -12.49 6.19
CA LYS A 32 -30.79 -12.88 7.54
C LYS A 32 -31.44 -14.26 7.56
N ALA A 33 -32.22 -14.59 6.53
CA ALA A 33 -32.83 -15.91 6.42
C ALA A 33 -31.77 -17.00 6.22
N ALA A 34 -30.74 -16.76 5.39
CA ALA A 34 -29.60 -17.66 5.21
C ALA A 34 -28.74 -17.78 6.48
N TYR A 35 -28.53 -16.68 7.19
CA TYR A 35 -27.82 -16.64 8.47
C TYR A 35 -28.51 -17.51 9.51
N ALA A 36 -29.84 -17.42 9.62
CA ALA A 36 -30.63 -18.25 10.53
C ALA A 36 -30.55 -19.76 10.21
N ARG A 37 -30.20 -20.13 8.97
CA ARG A 37 -29.95 -21.52 8.55
C ARG A 37 -28.50 -21.96 8.73
N GLY A 38 -27.61 -21.09 9.21
CA GLY A 38 -26.18 -21.36 9.37
C GLY A 38 -25.39 -21.34 8.06
N GLU A 39 -25.92 -20.73 7.00
CA GLU A 39 -25.28 -20.65 5.68
C GLU A 39 -24.22 -19.53 5.62
N TYR A 40 -23.36 -19.43 6.65
CA TYR A 40 -22.49 -18.27 6.88
C TYR A 40 -21.55 -17.93 5.72
N ARG A 41 -21.03 -18.95 5.02
CA ARG A 41 -20.18 -18.73 3.84
C ARG A 41 -20.93 -18.02 2.72
N TRP A 42 -22.20 -18.34 2.52
CA TRP A 42 -23.06 -17.70 1.52
C TRP A 42 -23.47 -16.30 1.97
N VAL A 43 -23.83 -16.14 3.26
CA VAL A 43 -24.15 -14.81 3.81
C VAL A 43 -22.97 -13.86 3.64
N ALA A 44 -21.75 -14.32 3.92
CA ALA A 44 -20.54 -13.52 3.81
C ALA A 44 -20.30 -13.03 2.37
N GLU A 45 -20.58 -13.85 1.36
CA GLU A 45 -20.46 -13.48 -0.05
C GLU A 45 -21.57 -12.49 -0.46
N LEU A 46 -22.81 -12.79 -0.10
CA LEU A 46 -23.98 -11.98 -0.45
C LEU A 46 -23.94 -10.58 0.17
N VAL A 47 -23.70 -10.49 1.48
CA VAL A 47 -23.70 -9.21 2.20
C VAL A 47 -22.46 -8.38 1.87
N ASN A 48 -21.34 -9.00 1.49
CA ASN A 48 -20.17 -8.27 0.98
C ASN A 48 -20.52 -7.39 -0.22
N HIS A 49 -21.38 -7.85 -1.13
CA HIS A 49 -21.85 -6.98 -2.22
C HIS A 49 -22.62 -5.76 -1.69
N LEU A 50 -23.44 -5.92 -0.66
CA LEU A 50 -24.13 -4.76 -0.08
C LEU A 50 -23.15 -3.79 0.59
N VAL A 51 -22.16 -4.30 1.33
CA VAL A 51 -21.11 -3.48 1.97
C VAL A 51 -20.28 -2.71 0.93
N PHE A 52 -19.90 -3.35 -0.18
CA PHE A 52 -19.12 -2.70 -1.23
C PHE A 52 -19.95 -1.74 -2.09
N ALA A 53 -21.27 -1.91 -2.16
CA ALA A 53 -22.17 -0.99 -2.85
C ALA A 53 -22.56 0.22 -1.99
N ASP A 54 -22.74 0.02 -0.69
CA ASP A 54 -23.09 1.05 0.29
C ASP A 54 -22.32 0.83 1.61
N PRO A 55 -21.08 1.38 1.72
CA PRO A 55 -20.25 1.20 2.91
C PRO A 55 -20.78 1.97 4.13
N THR A 56 -21.83 2.77 3.97
CA THR A 56 -22.48 3.50 5.07
C THR A 56 -23.67 2.73 5.66
N ASN A 57 -24.04 1.59 5.06
CA ASN A 57 -25.13 0.75 5.54
C ASN A 57 -24.71 -0.03 6.80
N GLN A 58 -25.00 0.57 7.96
CA GLN A 58 -24.65 0.01 9.27
C GLN A 58 -25.23 -1.39 9.51
N GLU A 59 -26.43 -1.67 8.99
CA GLU A 59 -27.06 -2.97 9.13
C GLU A 59 -26.33 -4.06 8.32
N ALA A 60 -25.89 -3.74 7.11
CA ALA A 60 -25.07 -4.62 6.29
C ALA A 60 -23.69 -4.88 6.93
N LEU A 61 -23.04 -3.82 7.41
CA LEU A 61 -21.77 -3.88 8.14
C LEU A 61 -21.87 -4.85 9.33
N TYR A 62 -22.89 -4.69 10.17
CA TYR A 62 -23.05 -5.52 11.37
C TYR A 62 -23.45 -6.96 11.04
N LEU A 63 -24.34 -7.19 10.06
CA LEU A 63 -24.68 -8.54 9.63
C LEU A 63 -23.47 -9.27 9.03
N GLN A 64 -22.64 -8.55 8.26
CA GLN A 64 -21.39 -9.09 7.73
C GLN A 64 -20.42 -9.41 8.88
N ALA A 65 -20.26 -8.51 9.85
CA ALA A 65 -19.38 -8.72 11.00
C ALA A 65 -19.79 -9.96 11.81
N ASP A 66 -21.07 -10.10 12.14
CA ASP A 66 -21.60 -11.26 12.85
C ASP A 66 -21.35 -12.56 12.07
N THR A 67 -21.51 -12.51 10.74
CA THR A 67 -21.25 -13.65 9.85
C THR A 67 -19.79 -14.06 9.83
N LEU A 68 -18.87 -13.09 9.68
CA LEU A 68 -17.43 -13.37 9.72
C LEU A 68 -17.02 -13.88 11.11
N GLU A 69 -17.59 -13.34 12.19
CA GLU A 69 -17.32 -13.81 13.54
C GLU A 69 -17.73 -15.28 13.75
N GLN A 70 -18.89 -15.71 13.25
CA GLN A 70 -19.29 -17.13 13.26
C GLN A 70 -18.32 -18.02 12.48
N LEU A 71 -17.84 -17.56 11.31
CA LEU A 71 -16.83 -18.29 10.54
C LEU A 71 -15.49 -18.35 11.29
N GLY A 72 -15.10 -17.27 11.98
CA GLY A 72 -13.90 -17.22 12.82
C GLY A 72 -13.97 -18.16 14.03
N TYR A 73 -15.16 -18.37 14.60
CA TYR A 73 -15.37 -19.37 15.67
C TYR A 73 -15.26 -20.81 15.17
N GLN A 74 -15.61 -21.07 13.92
CA GLN A 74 -15.54 -22.39 13.29
C GLN A 74 -14.18 -22.69 12.65
N ALA A 75 -13.33 -21.69 12.46
CA ALA A 75 -12.04 -21.84 11.81
C ALA A 75 -11.04 -22.62 12.69
N GLU A 76 -10.58 -23.77 12.19
CA GLU A 76 -9.48 -24.53 12.79
C GLU A 76 -8.12 -23.84 12.58
N ALA A 77 -7.92 -23.23 11.42
CA ALA A 77 -6.69 -22.54 11.07
C ALA A 77 -6.61 -21.17 11.78
N GLY A 78 -5.57 -20.98 12.59
CA GLY A 78 -5.29 -19.70 13.27
C GLY A 78 -5.32 -18.48 12.34
N PRO A 79 -4.67 -18.49 11.16
CA PRO A 79 -4.74 -17.38 10.22
C PRO A 79 -6.17 -17.07 9.76
N TRP A 80 -6.99 -18.08 9.46
CA TRP A 80 -8.38 -17.86 9.03
C TRP A 80 -9.22 -17.24 10.14
N ARG A 81 -9.07 -17.74 11.37
CA ARG A 81 -9.67 -17.12 12.55
C ARG A 81 -9.30 -15.65 12.66
N ASN A 82 -8.02 -15.31 12.51
CA ASN A 82 -7.55 -13.93 12.60
C ASN A 82 -8.14 -13.05 11.50
N PHE A 83 -8.11 -13.47 10.22
CA PHE A 83 -8.72 -12.71 9.12
C PHE A 83 -10.20 -12.44 9.35
N TYR A 84 -10.97 -13.46 9.76
CA TYR A 84 -12.40 -13.32 10.03
C TYR A 84 -12.68 -12.35 11.18
N LEU A 85 -11.98 -12.50 12.31
CA LEU A 85 -12.23 -11.70 13.51
C LEU A 85 -11.74 -10.25 13.34
N THR A 86 -10.60 -10.02 12.68
CA THR A 86 -10.15 -8.66 12.34
C THR A 86 -11.12 -8.00 11.37
N GLY A 87 -11.60 -8.72 10.34
CA GLY A 87 -12.60 -8.18 9.41
C GLY A 87 -13.91 -7.82 10.12
N ALA A 88 -14.38 -8.64 11.05
CA ALA A 88 -15.55 -8.33 11.87
C ALA A 88 -15.35 -7.10 12.76
N GLU A 89 -14.17 -6.95 13.37
CA GLU A 89 -13.82 -5.79 14.18
C GLU A 89 -13.81 -4.49 13.35
N GLU A 90 -13.17 -4.50 12.18
CA GLU A 90 -13.12 -3.34 11.29
C GLU A 90 -14.50 -2.95 10.74
N LEU A 91 -15.35 -3.92 10.43
CA LEU A 91 -16.74 -3.64 10.02
C LEU A 91 -17.57 -3.01 11.13
N ARG A 92 -17.24 -3.28 12.41
CA ARG A 92 -17.95 -2.72 13.57
C ARG A 92 -17.44 -1.35 13.95
N ASN A 93 -16.12 -1.14 13.90
CA ASN A 93 -15.43 -0.02 14.53
C ASN A 93 -14.63 0.86 13.57
N GLY A 94 -14.51 0.47 12.29
CA GLY A 94 -13.60 1.06 11.32
C GLY A 94 -12.16 0.54 11.47
N VAL A 95 -11.30 0.90 10.51
CA VAL A 95 -9.89 0.53 10.55
C VAL A 95 -9.20 1.17 11.76
N ASN A 96 -8.45 0.37 12.52
CA ASN A 96 -7.64 0.90 13.61
C ASN A 96 -6.47 1.72 13.05
N THR A 97 -6.47 3.02 13.35
CA THR A 97 -5.45 3.97 12.87
C THR A 97 -4.38 4.29 13.91
N ASP A 98 -4.39 3.61 15.07
CA ASP A 98 -3.40 3.80 16.12
C ASP A 98 -2.00 3.46 15.60
N LYS A 99 -1.13 4.48 15.59
CA LYS A 99 0.23 4.42 15.01
C LYS A 99 1.17 3.37 15.65
N GLY A 100 0.76 2.74 16.75
CA GLY A 100 1.50 1.67 17.43
C GLY A 100 1.02 0.25 17.08
N SER A 101 -0.08 0.09 16.35
CA SER A 101 -0.67 -1.21 16.04
C SER A 101 0.10 -1.98 14.96
N TYR A 102 0.89 -1.27 14.14
CA TYR A 102 1.64 -1.85 13.03
C TYR A 102 3.09 -1.36 13.04
N SER A 103 4.04 -2.29 12.94
CA SER A 103 5.45 -1.95 12.76
C SER A 103 5.70 -1.64 11.29
N LYS A 104 6.10 -0.40 10.97
CA LYS A 104 6.93 -0.18 9.77
C LYS A 104 8.17 -1.05 9.95
N GLY A 105 8.60 -1.79 8.92
CA GLY A 105 9.78 -2.67 9.02
C GLY A 105 10.96 -1.92 9.63
N SER A 106 11.82 -2.61 10.39
CA SER A 106 12.90 -1.89 11.07
C SER A 106 13.88 -1.30 10.05
N ILE A 107 14.33 -0.06 10.28
CA ILE A 107 15.40 0.57 9.50
C ILE A 107 16.63 -0.34 9.43
N GLN A 108 16.86 -1.15 10.47
CA GLN A 108 17.93 -2.14 10.54
C GLN A 108 17.81 -3.24 9.47
N VAL A 109 16.60 -3.69 9.15
CA VAL A 109 16.36 -4.64 8.05
C VAL A 109 16.65 -3.98 6.71
N LEU A 110 16.20 -2.73 6.50
CA LEU A 110 16.45 -2.01 5.25
C LEU A 110 17.92 -1.57 5.07
N SER A 111 18.70 -1.41 6.14
CA SER A 111 20.14 -1.23 6.02
C SER A 111 20.88 -2.53 5.64
N ALA A 112 20.24 -3.70 5.77
CA ALA A 112 20.84 -5.00 5.51
C ALA A 112 20.58 -5.55 4.10
N ILE A 113 19.63 -5.00 3.35
CA ILE A 113 19.34 -5.42 1.95
C ILE A 113 20.45 -4.93 1.00
N SER A 114 20.55 -5.48 -0.21
CA SER A 114 21.52 -5.01 -1.22
C SER A 114 21.19 -3.59 -1.71
N LEU A 115 22.16 -2.89 -2.31
CA LEU A 115 21.88 -1.57 -2.90
C LEU A 115 20.90 -1.67 -4.07
N ASP A 116 20.97 -2.75 -4.84
CA ASP A 116 20.00 -3.12 -5.88
C ASP A 116 18.56 -3.12 -5.35
N GLN A 117 18.32 -3.87 -4.27
CA GLN A 117 17.01 -3.98 -3.63
C GLN A 117 16.54 -2.66 -3.02
N LEU A 118 17.47 -1.83 -2.54
CA LEU A 118 17.14 -0.52 -1.98
C LEU A 118 16.68 0.46 -3.08
N PHE A 119 17.29 0.41 -4.27
CA PHE A 119 16.83 1.21 -5.40
C PHE A 119 15.53 0.69 -6.01
N ASP A 120 15.32 -0.63 -6.06
CA ASP A 120 14.00 -1.19 -6.41
C ASP A 120 12.93 -0.71 -5.44
N PHE A 121 13.24 -0.72 -4.13
CA PHE A 121 12.33 -0.24 -3.10
C PHE A 121 12.04 1.26 -3.26
N LEU A 122 13.06 2.08 -3.55
CA LEU A 122 12.87 3.49 -3.91
C LEU A 122 11.93 3.63 -5.12
N ALA A 123 12.16 2.87 -6.20
CA ALA A 123 11.39 2.95 -7.44
C ALA A 123 9.90 2.62 -7.24
N ILE A 124 9.56 1.68 -6.35
CA ILE A 124 8.17 1.34 -6.00
C ILE A 124 7.43 2.56 -5.39
N HIS A 125 8.14 3.41 -4.66
CA HIS A 125 7.57 4.59 -4.02
C HIS A 125 7.42 5.80 -4.95
N LEU A 126 7.82 5.69 -6.22
CA LEU A 126 7.70 6.79 -7.18
C LEU A 126 6.23 7.04 -7.55
N SER A 127 5.79 8.29 -7.41
CA SER A 127 4.50 8.74 -7.95
C SER A 127 4.60 8.96 -9.46
N ALA A 128 4.06 8.02 -10.24
CA ALA A 128 4.07 8.12 -11.70
C ALA A 128 3.43 9.43 -12.22
N ARG A 129 2.42 9.93 -11.51
CA ARG A 129 1.74 11.20 -11.81
C ARG A 129 2.64 12.41 -11.59
N ARG A 130 3.41 12.45 -10.49
CA ARG A 130 4.35 13.56 -10.23
C ARG A 130 5.56 13.50 -11.15
N ALA A 131 5.95 12.30 -11.54
CA ALA A 131 7.07 12.02 -12.42
C ALA A 131 6.78 12.22 -13.93
N GLU A 132 5.54 12.52 -14.30
CA GLU A 132 5.15 12.67 -15.69
C GLU A 132 5.99 13.75 -16.40
N GLY A 133 6.57 13.38 -17.55
CA GLY A 133 7.41 14.27 -18.36
C GLY A 133 8.76 14.63 -17.76
N GLN A 134 9.12 14.09 -16.59
CA GLN A 134 10.41 14.36 -15.96
C GLN A 134 11.51 13.47 -16.56
N ASN A 135 12.71 14.06 -16.70
CA ASN A 135 13.94 13.34 -17.01
C ASN A 135 15.05 13.84 -16.08
N ILE A 136 15.51 12.98 -15.18
CA ILE A 136 16.54 13.32 -14.18
C ILE A 136 17.53 12.16 -14.06
N ILE A 137 18.81 12.43 -14.25
CA ILE A 137 19.90 11.48 -14.03
C ILE A 137 20.69 11.93 -12.79
N LEU A 138 20.84 11.04 -11.82
CA LEU A 138 21.55 11.30 -10.56
C LEU A 138 22.58 10.21 -10.30
N ASN A 139 23.76 10.61 -9.86
CA ASN A 139 24.80 9.73 -9.37
C ASN A 139 24.67 9.54 -7.86
N TRP A 140 25.07 8.38 -7.37
CA TRP A 140 25.02 7.98 -5.97
C TRP A 140 26.37 7.43 -5.51
N VAL A 141 26.76 7.85 -4.31
CA VAL A 141 27.87 7.30 -3.53
C VAL A 141 27.28 6.86 -2.19
N VAL A 142 27.23 5.55 -1.97
CA VAL A 142 26.61 4.95 -0.79
C VAL A 142 27.71 4.65 0.23
N ALA A 143 27.88 5.56 1.18
CA ALA A 143 29.10 5.70 1.98
C ALA A 143 29.38 4.48 2.87
N ASP A 144 28.36 3.92 3.50
CA ASP A 144 28.47 2.77 4.40
C ASP A 144 28.75 1.45 3.68
N LYS A 145 28.43 1.36 2.38
CA LYS A 145 28.72 0.20 1.52
C LYS A 145 29.96 0.38 0.66
N SER A 146 30.49 1.59 0.56
CA SER A 146 31.55 1.94 -0.40
C SER A 146 31.17 1.57 -1.85
N GLU A 147 29.88 1.70 -2.18
CA GLU A 147 29.32 1.40 -3.50
C GLU A 147 28.93 2.68 -4.23
N THR A 148 28.94 2.62 -5.56
CA THR A 148 28.49 3.69 -6.43
C THR A 148 27.37 3.20 -7.34
N ALA A 149 26.51 4.10 -7.78
CA ALA A 149 25.45 3.81 -8.74
C ALA A 149 24.99 5.08 -9.44
N TRP A 150 24.16 4.95 -10.46
CA TRP A 150 23.37 6.06 -10.97
C TRP A 150 21.93 5.64 -11.20
N THR A 151 21.00 6.60 -11.04
CA THR A 151 19.58 6.43 -11.32
C THR A 151 19.16 7.35 -12.44
N GLN A 152 18.25 6.90 -13.30
CA GLN A 152 17.56 7.74 -14.27
C GLN A 152 16.06 7.60 -14.10
N LEU A 153 15.45 8.74 -13.81
CA LEU A 153 14.02 8.95 -13.93
C LEU A 153 13.72 9.31 -15.38
N GLU A 154 12.88 8.52 -16.05
CA GLU A 154 12.34 8.83 -17.37
C GLU A 154 11.04 8.03 -17.57
N ASN A 155 10.08 8.55 -18.32
CA ASN A 155 8.80 7.85 -18.60
C ASN A 155 8.07 7.39 -17.34
N SER A 156 8.14 8.20 -16.27
CA SER A 156 7.53 7.90 -14.97
C SER A 156 8.03 6.60 -14.32
N VAL A 157 9.27 6.17 -14.63
CA VAL A 157 9.96 5.07 -13.96
C VAL A 157 11.37 5.48 -13.56
N VAL A 158 11.88 4.90 -12.47
CA VAL A 158 13.28 5.05 -12.06
C VAL A 158 14.00 3.74 -12.34
N ASN A 159 15.06 3.81 -13.14
CA ASN A 159 15.99 2.70 -13.35
C ASN A 159 17.32 3.03 -12.67
N HIS A 160 18.04 2.02 -12.21
CA HIS A 160 19.39 2.17 -11.65
C HIS A 160 20.41 1.30 -12.37
N THR A 161 21.67 1.70 -12.28
CA THR A 161 22.83 0.91 -12.72
C THR A 161 23.88 1.00 -11.62
N LEU A 162 24.35 -0.16 -11.16
CA LEU A 162 25.28 -0.29 -10.04
C LEU A 162 26.73 -0.22 -10.50
N SER A 163 27.62 0.11 -9.57
CA SER A 163 29.08 0.18 -9.75
C SER A 163 29.56 1.12 -10.86
N GLU A 164 28.70 2.04 -11.30
CA GLU A 164 28.99 3.00 -12.36
C GLU A 164 28.54 4.41 -11.96
N GLN A 165 29.08 5.41 -12.65
CA GLN A 165 28.67 6.80 -12.56
C GLN A 165 28.37 7.31 -13.96
N ASN A 166 27.31 8.10 -14.10
CA ASN A 166 26.94 8.70 -15.37
C ASN A 166 27.53 10.12 -15.48
N PRO A 167 28.38 10.41 -16.50
CA PRO A 167 28.95 11.75 -16.70
C PRO A 167 27.93 12.84 -17.00
N SER A 168 26.73 12.47 -17.46
CA SER A 168 25.63 13.39 -17.74
C SER A 168 24.69 13.58 -16.55
N ALA A 169 25.00 13.01 -15.39
CA ALA A 169 24.20 13.22 -14.18
C ALA A 169 24.20 14.69 -13.76
N ALA A 170 23.03 15.20 -13.39
CA ALA A 170 22.87 16.58 -12.94
C ALA A 170 23.54 16.83 -11.57
N ALA A 171 23.58 15.80 -10.73
CA ALA A 171 24.20 15.84 -9.42
C ALA A 171 24.71 14.46 -8.97
N THR A 172 25.61 14.47 -8.00
CA THR A 172 26.07 13.30 -7.25
C THR A 172 25.64 13.44 -5.79
N ILE A 173 24.95 12.43 -5.29
CA ILE A 173 24.44 12.33 -3.92
C ILE A 173 25.34 11.37 -3.14
N THR A 174 25.90 11.82 -2.02
CA THR A 174 26.57 10.96 -1.04
C THR A 174 25.66 10.77 0.17
N ILE A 175 25.34 9.52 0.49
CA ILE A 175 24.33 9.15 1.51
C ILE A 175 24.65 7.77 2.10
N ASP A 176 24.17 7.44 3.29
CA ASP A 176 24.19 6.07 3.82
C ASP A 176 22.85 5.34 3.62
N THR A 177 22.86 4.01 3.66
CA THR A 177 21.64 3.22 3.41
C THR A 177 20.52 3.49 4.39
N ALA A 178 20.83 3.70 5.68
CA ALA A 178 19.84 3.95 6.72
C ALA A 178 19.10 5.28 6.50
N THR A 179 19.81 6.32 6.06
CA THR A 179 19.27 7.63 5.74
C THR A 179 18.37 7.55 4.49
N LEU A 180 18.82 6.85 3.45
CA LEU A 180 18.00 6.62 2.25
C LEU A 180 16.71 5.85 2.59
N ALA A 181 16.82 4.75 3.35
CA ALA A 181 15.67 3.97 3.80
C ALA A 181 14.69 4.78 4.67
N GLY A 182 15.20 5.63 5.56
CA GLY A 182 14.37 6.53 6.38
C GLY A 182 13.60 7.55 5.55
N ILE A 183 14.19 8.04 4.45
CA ILE A 183 13.51 8.94 3.51
C ILE A 183 12.40 8.19 2.76
N ILE A 184 12.68 7.00 2.22
CA ILE A 184 11.69 6.21 1.46
C ILE A 184 10.48 5.85 2.34
N GLN A 185 10.69 5.51 3.61
CA GLN A 185 9.63 5.19 4.56
C GLN A 185 8.88 6.42 5.12
N GLY A 186 9.37 7.64 4.82
CA GLY A 186 8.86 8.90 5.33
C GLY A 186 9.10 9.15 6.83
N ASP A 187 10.11 8.50 7.42
CA ASP A 187 10.53 8.77 8.80
C ASP A 187 11.33 10.08 8.90
N THR A 188 11.91 10.51 7.77
CA THR A 188 12.57 11.82 7.59
C THR A 188 12.41 12.28 6.14
N THR A 189 12.97 13.44 5.79
CA THR A 189 12.95 13.97 4.42
C THR A 189 14.38 14.24 3.93
N ALA A 190 14.57 14.25 2.61
CA ALA A 190 15.86 14.60 2.03
C ALA A 190 16.36 15.97 2.51
N GLN A 191 15.47 16.97 2.59
CA GLN A 191 15.82 18.30 3.11
C GLN A 191 16.35 18.23 4.55
N ILE A 192 15.65 17.52 5.45
CA ILE A 192 16.07 17.40 6.85
C ILE A 192 17.45 16.74 6.96
N GLU A 193 17.72 15.70 6.17
CA GLU A 193 18.99 14.98 6.25
C GLU A 193 20.14 15.71 5.52
N ILE A 194 19.84 16.56 4.52
CA ILE A 194 20.76 17.55 3.97
C ILE A 194 21.14 18.58 5.05
N ASP A 195 20.17 19.14 5.77
CA ASP A 195 20.42 20.15 6.81
C ASP A 195 21.24 19.57 7.99
N LYS A 196 21.09 18.27 8.27
CA LYS A 196 21.91 17.53 9.25
C LYS A 196 23.31 17.15 8.74
N GLY A 197 23.62 17.39 7.47
CA GLY A 197 24.90 17.03 6.84
C GLY A 197 25.07 15.53 6.57
N LYS A 198 24.01 14.74 6.62
CA LYS A 198 24.04 13.30 6.30
C LYS A 198 23.90 13.02 4.81
N ILE A 199 23.35 13.97 4.06
CA ILE A 199 23.34 13.95 2.60
C ILE A 199 24.26 15.07 2.12
N THR A 200 25.27 14.70 1.35
CA THR A 200 26.12 15.68 0.65
C THR A 200 25.82 15.64 -0.83
N ILE A 201 25.66 16.81 -1.46
CA ILE A 201 25.29 16.93 -2.87
C ILE A 201 26.39 17.73 -3.59
N THR A 202 26.85 17.21 -4.72
CA THR A 202 27.70 17.93 -5.66
C THR A 202 26.96 18.07 -7.00
N GLY A 203 26.82 19.28 -7.52
CA GLY A 203 26.05 19.57 -8.75
C GLY A 203 24.73 20.28 -8.47
N ASP A 204 23.70 19.98 -9.26
CA ASP A 204 22.39 20.63 -9.18
C ASP A 204 21.54 20.10 -8.00
N ILE A 205 21.52 20.86 -6.90
CA ILE A 205 20.73 20.53 -5.71
C ILE A 205 19.22 20.58 -5.97
N LEU A 206 18.74 21.44 -6.88
CA LEU A 206 17.32 21.57 -7.16
C LEU A 206 16.81 20.29 -7.82
N LYS A 207 17.59 19.68 -8.72
CA LYS A 207 17.26 18.38 -9.32
C LYS A 207 17.15 17.25 -8.30
N VAL A 208 17.97 17.26 -7.25
CA VAL A 208 17.89 16.28 -6.16
C VAL A 208 16.62 16.48 -5.33
N ILE A 209 16.28 17.72 -4.99
CA ILE A 209 15.06 18.05 -4.24
C ILE A 209 13.81 17.68 -5.07
N GLU A 210 13.79 18.05 -6.36
CA GLU A 210 12.72 17.67 -7.30
C GLU A 210 12.56 16.15 -7.34
N PHE A 211 13.66 15.41 -7.49
CA PHE A 211 13.65 13.94 -7.49
C PHE A 211 12.98 13.38 -6.23
N PHE A 212 13.43 13.76 -5.03
CA PHE A 212 12.86 13.24 -3.79
C PHE A 212 11.41 13.67 -3.54
N ALA A 213 10.96 14.82 -4.06
CA ALA A 213 9.58 15.29 -3.93
C ALA A 213 8.55 14.44 -4.70
N MET A 214 9.01 13.62 -5.65
CA MET A 214 8.15 12.73 -6.45
C MET A 214 7.86 11.38 -5.79
N PHE A 215 8.53 11.07 -4.67
CA PHE A 215 8.26 9.84 -3.93
C PHE A 215 7.13 10.05 -2.92
N GLU A 216 6.34 9.01 -2.72
CA GLU A 216 5.21 9.00 -1.81
C GLU A 216 5.39 7.89 -0.78
N THR A 217 4.66 7.98 0.32
CA THR A 217 4.59 6.92 1.33
C THR A 217 3.23 6.25 1.25
N PHE A 218 3.17 4.96 1.55
CA PHE A 218 1.91 4.23 1.58
C PHE A 218 1.23 4.37 2.93
N ASP A 219 -0.09 4.59 2.91
CA ASP A 219 -0.91 4.42 4.10
C ASP A 219 -0.98 2.93 4.44
N THR A 220 -0.58 2.57 5.66
CA THR A 220 -0.63 1.18 6.14
C THR A 220 -2.02 0.77 6.59
N ASN A 221 -2.94 1.73 6.74
CA ASN A 221 -4.30 1.53 7.26
C ASN A 221 -5.35 1.59 6.14
N PHE A 222 -5.01 1.11 4.94
CA PHE A 222 -5.96 1.06 3.83
C PHE A 222 -7.13 0.10 4.14
N ASN A 223 -8.32 0.43 3.64
CA ASN A 223 -9.51 -0.40 3.85
C ASN A 223 -9.35 -1.76 3.15
N ILE A 224 -9.82 -2.82 3.83
CA ILE A 224 -9.87 -4.18 3.27
C ILE A 224 -11.32 -4.66 3.14
N VAL A 225 -12.11 -4.52 4.20
CA VAL A 225 -13.49 -5.02 4.26
C VAL A 225 -14.54 -4.05 3.74
N THR A 226 -14.12 -2.85 3.35
CA THR A 226 -14.92 -1.82 2.67
C THR A 226 -14.11 -1.22 1.51
N PRO A 227 -14.75 -0.56 0.53
CA PRO A 227 -14.06 0.22 -0.50
C PRO A 227 -13.20 1.35 0.06
#